data_AF-A0A8J2XW52-F1
#
_entry.id   AF-A0A8J2XW52-F1
#
_cell.length_a   1.000
_cell.length_b   1.000
_cell.length_c   1.000
_cell.angle_alpha   90.00
_cell.angle_beta   90.00
_cell.angle_gamma   90.00
#
_symmetry.space_group_name_H-M   'P 1'
#
loop_
_entity.id
_entity.type
_entity.pdbx_description
1 polymer ?
#
loop_
_entity_poly.entity_id
_entity_poly.type
_entity_poly.pdbx_seq_one_letter_code
_entity_poly.pdbx_strand_id
1 'polypeptide(L)'
;MDKKTYSNKAVAQYLNEKFYTVKVDAESHATINWQGRSYNFSPQYRCNEFAVYLAHGQLEFPTTIIIVPGEEPQAIPGFMEPRDLEPLVKYFGEGDYRTRSFDEYHKSFHTTW
;
A
#
# COMPACT_ATOMS: atom_id res chain seq x y z
N MET A 1 6.91 9.80 1.42
CA MET A 1 7.42 8.42 1.33
C MET A 1 8.40 8.25 0.18
N ASP A 2 8.04 8.72 -1.02
CA ASP A 2 8.77 8.57 -2.28
C ASP A 2 10.28 8.80 -2.21
N LYS A 3 10.71 9.92 -1.62
CA LYS A 3 12.12 10.32 -1.60
C LYS A 3 13.00 9.53 -0.62
N LYS A 4 12.42 8.97 0.44
CA LYS A 4 13.18 8.34 1.55
C LYS A 4 13.04 6.82 1.56
N THR A 5 11.85 6.32 1.25
CA THR A 5 11.51 4.90 1.39
C THR A 5 11.54 4.20 0.04
N TYR A 6 10.74 4.66 -0.92
CA TYR A 6 10.64 4.03 -2.24
C TYR A 6 11.85 4.28 -3.16
N SER A 7 12.70 5.26 -2.82
CA SER A 7 13.98 5.50 -3.49
C SER A 7 15.11 4.59 -2.98
N ASN A 8 14.91 3.89 -1.85
CA ASN A 8 15.89 2.92 -1.35
C ASN A 8 15.98 1.75 -2.34
N LYS A 9 17.19 1.44 -2.80
CA LYS A 9 17.43 0.41 -3.82
C LYS A 9 16.94 -0.98 -3.40
N ALA A 10 17.13 -1.36 -2.14
CA ALA A 10 16.71 -2.67 -1.62
C ALA A 10 15.18 -2.77 -1.60
N VAL A 11 14.50 -1.72 -1.11
CA VAL A 11 13.04 -1.62 -1.11
C VAL A 11 12.49 -1.70 -2.53
N ALA A 12 13.00 -0.86 -3.43
CA ALA A 12 12.51 -0.80 -4.81
C ALA A 12 12.72 -2.13 -5.55
N GLN A 13 13.88 -2.78 -5.37
CA GLN A 13 14.15 -4.08 -5.96
C GLN A 13 13.17 -5.14 -5.46
N TYR A 14 12.99 -5.25 -4.15
CA TYR A 14 12.09 -6.24 -3.58
C TYR A 14 10.63 -6.01 -4.01
N LEU A 15 10.18 -4.75 -3.99
CA LEU A 15 8.83 -4.41 -4.43
C LEU A 15 8.60 -4.75 -5.90
N ASN A 16 9.56 -4.47 -6.78
CA ASN A 16 9.45 -4.82 -8.20
C ASN A 16 9.48 -6.33 -8.46
N GLU A 17 10.13 -7.11 -7.58
CA GLU A 17 10.19 -8.56 -7.70
C GLU A 17 8.91 -9.25 -7.19
N LYS A 18 8.35 -8.78 -6.08
CA LYS A 18 7.27 -9.46 -5.35
C LYS A 18 5.88 -8.84 -5.57
N PHE A 19 5.81 -7.59 -6.01
CA PHE A 19 4.57 -6.83 -6.10
C PHE A 19 4.37 -6.20 -7.48
N TYR A 20 3.11 -6.01 -7.83
CA TYR A 20 2.73 -5.06 -8.86
C TYR A 20 2.53 -3.68 -8.22
N THR A 21 3.54 -2.81 -8.35
CA THR A 21 3.50 -1.48 -7.71
C THR A 21 2.77 -0.47 -8.58
N VAL A 22 1.86 0.28 -7.95
CA VAL A 22 1.12 1.37 -8.61
C VAL A 22 1.16 2.59 -7.72
N LYS A 23 1.54 3.74 -8.30
CA LYS A 23 1.41 5.03 -7.64
C LYS A 23 0.07 5.65 -8.04
N VAL A 24 -0.81 5.83 -7.06
CA VAL A 24 -2.08 6.53 -7.24
C VAL A 24 -1.91 7.97 -6.78
N ASP A 25 -2.21 8.91 -7.67
CA ASP A 25 -2.37 10.32 -7.31
C ASP A 25 -3.81 10.55 -6.85
N ALA A 26 -3.99 10.74 -5.54
CA ALA A 26 -5.31 10.94 -4.95
C ALA A 26 -5.93 12.28 -5.32
N GLU A 27 -5.17 13.28 -5.75
CA GLU A 27 -5.71 14.58 -6.16
C GLU A 27 -6.06 14.61 -7.66
N SER A 28 -5.77 13.52 -8.37
CA SER A 28 -6.00 13.44 -9.82
C SER A 28 -7.47 13.46 -10.18
N HIS A 29 -7.78 14.27 -11.20
CA HIS A 29 -9.10 14.34 -11.83
C HIS A 29 -9.34 13.25 -12.89
N ALA A 30 -8.36 12.39 -13.14
CA ALA A 30 -8.50 11.31 -14.10
C ALA A 30 -9.52 10.26 -13.62
N THR A 31 -10.31 9.73 -14.56
CA THR A 31 -11.18 8.57 -14.28
C THR A 31 -10.33 7.31 -14.17
N ILE A 32 -10.46 6.60 -13.04
CA ILE A 32 -9.79 5.31 -12.80
C ILE A 32 -10.83 4.21 -12.94
N ASN A 33 -10.55 3.21 -13.78
CA ASN A 33 -11.43 2.05 -13.95
C ASN A 33 -10.82 0.83 -13.24
N TRP A 34 -11.54 0.28 -12.28
CA TRP A 34 -11.09 -0.88 -11.50
C TRP A 34 -12.25 -1.80 -11.14
N GLN A 35 -12.07 -3.11 -11.33
CA GLN A 35 -13.08 -4.14 -11.09
C GLN A 35 -14.47 -3.85 -11.70
N GLY A 36 -14.52 -3.28 -12.90
CA GLY A 36 -15.78 -2.95 -13.59
C GLY A 36 -16.50 -1.71 -13.05
N ARG A 37 -15.88 -0.97 -12.11
CA ARG A 37 -16.37 0.31 -11.61
C ARG A 37 -15.45 1.45 -12.06
N SER A 38 -16.05 2.58 -12.41
CA SER A 38 -15.34 3.83 -12.67
C SER A 38 -15.33 4.70 -11.41
N TYR A 39 -14.17 5.26 -11.10
CA TYR A 39 -13.92 6.15 -9.98
C TYR A 39 -13.48 7.50 -10.53
N ASN A 40 -14.17 8.57 -10.12
CA ASN A 40 -13.91 9.92 -10.59
C ASN A 40 -13.41 10.81 -9.46
N PHE A 41 -13.09 12.06 -9.77
CA PHE A 41 -12.84 13.06 -8.74
C PHE A 41 -14.10 13.32 -7.92
N SER A 42 -14.00 13.23 -6.59
CA SER A 42 -15.05 13.66 -5.67
C SER A 42 -14.78 15.08 -5.18
N PRO A 43 -15.62 16.08 -5.54
CA PRO A 43 -15.47 17.44 -5.03
C PRO A 43 -15.65 17.53 -3.51
N GLN A 44 -16.41 16.62 -2.91
CA GLN A 44 -16.64 16.56 -1.46
C GLN A 44 -15.37 16.21 -0.70
N TYR A 45 -14.64 15.18 -1.16
CA TYR A 45 -13.38 14.74 -0.54
C TYR A 45 -12.16 15.47 -1.10
N ARG A 46 -12.34 16.25 -2.19
CA ARG A 46 -11.25 16.87 -2.97
C ARG A 46 -10.18 15.85 -3.39
N CYS A 47 -10.62 14.62 -3.64
CA CYS A 47 -9.78 13.49 -3.96
C CYS A 47 -10.51 12.57 -4.94
N ASN A 48 -9.75 11.75 -5.65
CA ASN A 48 -10.26 10.67 -6.47
C ASN A 48 -10.99 9.65 -5.59
N GLU A 49 -12.19 9.26 -5.99
CA GLU A 49 -13.01 8.26 -5.31
C GLU A 49 -12.28 6.92 -5.15
N PHE A 50 -11.33 6.62 -6.03
CA PHE A 50 -10.52 5.41 -5.92
C PHE A 50 -9.66 5.44 -4.65
N ALA A 51 -9.02 6.57 -4.35
CA ALA A 51 -8.24 6.73 -3.13
C ALA A 51 -9.14 6.70 -1.88
N VAL A 52 -10.31 7.34 -1.94
CA VAL A 52 -11.31 7.32 -0.86
C VAL A 52 -11.76 5.88 -0.58
N TYR A 53 -12.06 5.12 -1.63
CA TYR A 53 -12.49 3.72 -1.53
C TYR A 53 -11.40 2.84 -0.91
N LEU A 54 -10.16 2.92 -1.41
CA LEU A 54 -9.06 2.11 -0.91
C LEU A 54 -8.69 2.44 0.54
N ALA A 55 -8.82 3.71 0.93
CA ALA A 55 -8.52 4.17 2.29
C ALA A 55 -9.70 4.03 3.26
N HIS A 56 -10.81 3.37 2.86
CA HIS A 56 -12.02 3.22 3.69
C HIS A 56 -12.57 4.55 4.22
N GLY A 57 -12.44 5.61 3.42
CA GLY A 57 -12.82 6.99 3.79
C GLY A 57 -11.84 7.73 4.69
N GLN A 58 -10.78 7.07 5.20
CA GLN A 58 -9.73 7.68 6.02
C GLN A 58 -8.57 8.16 5.15
N LEU A 59 -8.74 9.33 4.54
CA LEU A 59 -7.72 9.96 3.70
C LEU A 59 -6.58 10.56 4.55
N GLU A 60 -5.58 9.73 4.85
CA GLU A 60 -4.30 10.19 5.41
C GLU A 60 -3.19 10.02 4.36
N PHE A 61 -2.29 10.99 4.25
CA PHE A 61 -1.21 10.94 3.27
C PHE A 61 0.17 11.01 3.95
N PRO A 62 1.15 10.18 3.53
CA PRO A 62 1.00 9.06 2.58
C PRO A 62 0.21 7.89 3.20
N THR A 63 -0.46 7.10 2.35
CA THR A 63 -1.06 5.80 2.74
C THR A 63 -0.52 4.73 1.79
N THR A 64 -0.17 3.57 2.36
CA THR A 64 0.20 2.37 1.58
C THR A 64 -0.99 1.42 1.56
N ILE A 65 -1.39 0.98 0.36
CA ILE A 65 -2.50 0.04 0.19
C ILE A 65 -1.93 -1.30 -0.29
N ILE A 66 -2.28 -2.38 0.41
CA ILE A 66 -1.98 -3.75 -0.02
C ILE A 66 -3.28 -4.39 -0.51
N ILE A 67 -3.26 -4.89 -1.75
CA ILE A 67 -4.39 -5.59 -2.36
C ILE A 67 -3.98 -7.03 -2.63
N VAL A 68 -4.63 -7.97 -1.95
CA VAL A 68 -4.51 -9.40 -2.21
C VAL A 68 -5.75 -9.83 -3.00
N PRO A 69 -5.61 -10.58 -4.11
CA PRO A 69 -6.77 -11.05 -4.87
C PRO A 69 -7.72 -11.87 -3.99
N GLY A 70 -8.99 -11.44 -3.92
CA GLY A 70 -10.02 -12.10 -3.13
C GLY A 70 -10.12 -11.64 -1.67
N GLU A 71 -9.23 -10.75 -1.22
CA GLU A 71 -9.32 -10.13 0.11
C GLU A 71 -9.66 -8.64 0.00
N GLU A 72 -10.11 -8.05 1.10
CA GLU A 72 -10.33 -6.60 1.17
C GLU A 72 -9.00 -5.84 1.14
N PRO A 73 -8.93 -4.69 0.46
CA PRO A 73 -7.75 -3.83 0.48
C PRO A 73 -7.39 -3.40 1.91
N GLN A 74 -6.12 -3.58 2.26
CA GLN A 74 -5.58 -3.17 3.55
C GLN A 74 -4.92 -1.80 3.43
N ALA A 75 -5.49 -0.81 4.11
CA ALA A 75 -4.97 0.55 4.14
C ALA A 75 -4.09 0.76 5.37
N ILE A 76 -2.85 1.18 5.13
CA ILE A 76 -1.86 1.43 6.18
C ILE A 76 -1.46 2.90 6.06
N PRO A 77 -2.14 3.77 6.83
CA PRO A 77 -1.88 5.20 6.78
C PRO A 77 -0.56 5.53 7.47
N GLY A 78 0.03 6.62 7.04
CA GLY A 78 1.22 7.18 7.63
C GLY A 78 2.50 6.87 6.86
N PHE A 79 3.51 7.65 7.21
CA PHE A 79 4.84 7.54 6.65
C PHE A 79 5.59 6.36 7.30
N MET A 80 6.11 5.44 6.48
CA MET A 80 6.99 4.36 6.93
C MET A 80 8.39 4.54 6.35
N GLU A 81 9.42 4.40 7.19
CA GLU A 81 10.81 4.31 6.73
C GLU A 81 11.09 2.92 6.12
N PRO A 82 12.19 2.72 5.37
CA PRO A 82 12.55 1.41 4.82
C PRO A 82 12.48 0.28 5.86
N ARG A 83 12.96 0.57 7.07
CA ARG A 83 13.03 -0.36 8.18
C ARG A 83 11.64 -0.80 8.68
N ASP A 84 10.68 0.11 8.68
CA ASP A 84 9.29 -0.15 9.11
C ASP A 84 8.47 -0.79 8.00
N LEU A 85 8.75 -0.42 6.75
CA LEU A 85 8.09 -0.98 5.57
C LEU A 85 8.50 -2.43 5.34
N GLU A 86 9.77 -2.79 5.60
CA GLU A 86 10.31 -4.11 5.33
C GLU A 86 9.49 -5.29 5.90
N PRO A 87 9.21 -5.36 7.21
CA PRO A 87 8.43 -6.47 7.77
C PRO A 87 7.06 -6.58 7.10
N LEU A 88 6.43 -5.45 6.81
CA LEU A 88 5.13 -5.39 6.20
C LEU A 88 5.14 -5.97 4.78
N VAL A 89 6.01 -5.46 3.91
CA VAL A 89 6.05 -5.91 2.51
C VAL A 89 6.58 -7.33 2.40
N LYS A 90 7.46 -7.79 3.30
CA LYS A 90 7.89 -9.19 3.31
C LYS A 90 6.81 -10.15 3.80
N TYR A 91 6.04 -9.76 4.82
CA TYR A 91 4.91 -10.56 5.29
C TYR A 91 3.87 -10.85 4.18
N PHE A 92 3.56 -9.85 3.35
CA PHE A 92 2.67 -10.04 2.20
C PHE A 92 3.37 -10.71 1.02
N GLY A 93 4.59 -10.29 0.70
CA GLY A 93 5.34 -10.75 -0.47
C GLY A 93 5.78 -12.21 -0.39
N GLU A 94 6.04 -12.72 0.82
CA GLU A 94 6.38 -14.13 1.05
C GLU A 94 5.15 -15.01 1.39
N GLY A 95 3.97 -14.42 1.53
CA GLY A 95 2.73 -15.16 1.76
C GLY A 95 2.46 -15.59 3.21
N ASP A 96 3.25 -15.10 4.16
CA ASP A 96 3.09 -15.40 5.60
C ASP A 96 1.71 -15.02 6.15
N TYR A 97 1.07 -14.02 5.54
CA TYR A 97 -0.29 -13.58 5.88
C TYR A 97 -1.36 -14.68 5.80
N ARG A 98 -1.09 -15.76 5.07
CA ARG A 98 -2.01 -16.89 4.94
C ARG A 98 -1.95 -17.86 6.12
N THR A 99 -0.86 -17.83 6.90
CA THR A 99 -0.57 -18.88 7.89
C THR A 99 -0.44 -18.37 9.31
N ARG A 100 -0.06 -17.11 9.51
CA ARG A 100 0.16 -16.51 10.84
C ARG A 100 -0.23 -15.04 10.82
N SER A 101 -0.50 -14.48 11.99
CA SER A 101 -0.81 -13.05 12.12
C SER A 101 0.42 -12.18 11.94
N PHE A 102 0.22 -10.91 11.58
CA PHE A 102 1.33 -9.96 11.45
C PHE A 102 2.08 -9.75 12.77
N ASP A 103 1.38 -9.73 13.91
CA ASP A 103 2.01 -9.58 15.23
C ASP A 103 2.95 -10.74 15.55
N GLU A 104 2.54 -11.98 15.25
CA GLU A 104 3.38 -13.18 15.42
C GLU A 104 4.59 -13.14 14.48
N TYR A 105 4.39 -12.76 13.22
CA TYR A 105 5.46 -12.58 12.26
C TYR A 105 6.48 -11.53 12.76
N HIS A 106 5.98 -10.36 13.13
CA HIS A 106 6.77 -9.18 13.49
C HIS A 106 7.66 -9.41 14.70
N LYS A 107 7.20 -10.16 15.72
CA LYS A 107 8.01 -10.51 16.91
C LYS A 107 9.28 -11.29 16.57
N SER A 108 9.26 -12.09 15.50
CA SER A 108 10.39 -12.89 15.05
C SER A 108 11.19 -12.24 13.92
N PHE A 109 10.69 -11.13 13.38
CA PHE A 109 11.24 -10.50 12.20
C PHE A 109 12.49 -9.68 12.55
N HIS A 110 13.53 -9.85 11.74
CA HIS A 110 14.76 -9.09 11.84
C HIS A 110 14.94 -8.29 10.56
N THR A 111 14.98 -6.97 10.70
CA THR A 111 15.11 -6.05 9.56
C THR A 111 16.48 -6.19 8.91
N THR A 112 16.52 -6.15 7.58
CA THR A 112 17.74 -6.32 6.78
C THR A 112 18.08 -5.11 5.93
N TRP A 113 17.20 -4.11 5.85
CA TRP A 113 17.34 -2.85 5.12
C TRP A 113 17.43 -1.62 6.02
#